data_AF-A0A437N5B7-F1
#
_entry.id   AF-A0A437N5B7-F1
#
_cell.length_a   1.000
_cell.length_b   1.000
_cell.length_c   1.000
_cell.angle_alpha   90.00
_cell.angle_beta   90.00
_cell.angle_gamma   90.00
#
_symmetry.space_group_name_H-M   'P 1'
#
loop_
_entity.id
_entity.type
_entity.pdbx_description
1 polymer ?
#
loop_
_entity_poly.entity_id
_entity_poly.type
_entity_poly.pdbx_seq_one_letter_code
_entity_poly.pdbx_strand_id
1 'polypeptide(L)'
;MTNSDYTPVPNARLCHDDAEALLAINASLRSPSPEWVHFLSETLSHWLVEQRAPQGVVDEAKARWLIERIDEGDRRPHPAALAVLRRCCVIARDVPRQMLHYLRMQEARPA
;
A
#
# COMPACT_ATOMS: atom_id res chain seq x y z
N MET A 1 0.28 -16.11 30.95
CA MET A 1 1.02 -15.37 29.91
C MET A 1 0.00 -14.59 29.10
N THR A 2 -0.41 -13.43 29.62
CA THR A 2 -1.46 -12.59 29.05
C THR A 2 -0.84 -11.68 28.01
N ASN A 3 -1.09 -11.97 26.72
CA ASN A 3 -0.99 -11.01 25.62
C ASN A 3 -1.93 -9.85 25.93
N SER A 4 -1.41 -8.79 26.55
CA SER A 4 -2.21 -7.62 26.91
C SER A 4 -1.30 -6.40 27.10
N ASP A 5 -0.67 -5.95 26.02
CA ASP A 5 -0.31 -4.53 25.89
C ASP A 5 -0.06 -4.08 24.45
N TYR A 6 -0.88 -4.58 23.49
CA TYR A 6 -0.95 -3.89 22.20
C TYR A 6 -1.83 -2.65 22.37
N THR A 7 -1.22 -1.57 22.83
CA THR A 7 -1.77 -0.24 22.58
C THR A 7 -1.61 0.02 21.08
N PRO A 8 -2.69 0.16 20.30
CA PRO A 8 -2.55 0.59 18.92
C PRO A 8 -1.82 1.93 18.95
N VAL A 9 -0.65 1.99 18.31
CA VAL A 9 0.12 3.23 18.19
C VAL A 9 -0.83 4.31 17.66
N PRO A 10 -1.10 5.39 18.42
CA PRO A 10 -2.05 6.40 18.00
C PRO A 10 -1.48 7.07 16.75
N ASN A 11 -2.13 6.81 15.61
CA ASN A 11 -1.95 7.43 14.30
C ASN A 11 -0.50 7.87 14.06
N ALA A 12 0.43 6.94 13.86
CA ALA A 12 1.77 7.29 13.39
C ALA A 12 1.59 8.15 12.13
N ARG A 13 1.89 9.44 12.25
CA ARG A 13 1.85 10.37 11.13
C ARG A 13 3.07 10.05 10.29
N LEU A 14 2.85 9.28 9.23
CA LEU A 14 3.89 9.03 8.26
C LEU A 14 4.12 10.31 7.46
N CYS A 15 5.37 10.72 7.32
CA CYS A 15 5.72 11.68 6.28
C CYS A 15 5.89 10.96 4.92
N HIS A 16 6.08 11.73 3.85
CA HIS A 16 6.33 11.16 2.54
C HIS A 16 7.60 10.33 2.49
N ASP A 17 8.67 10.79 3.15
CA ASP A 17 9.95 10.10 3.17
C ASP A 17 9.86 8.76 3.92
N ASP A 18 9.06 8.67 4.98
CA ASP A 18 8.79 7.40 5.67
C ASP A 18 8.08 6.40 4.74
N ALA A 19 7.14 6.89 3.93
CA ALA A 19 6.38 6.04 3.01
C ALA A 19 7.29 5.49 1.90
N GLU A 20 8.15 6.35 1.36
CA GLU A 20 9.18 5.96 0.39
C GLU A 20 10.18 4.97 1.01
N ALA A 21 10.62 5.20 2.26
CA ALA A 21 11.51 4.29 2.98
C ALA A 21 10.88 2.90 3.20
N LEU A 22 9.61 2.83 3.59
CA LEU A 22 8.88 1.57 3.75
C LEU A 22 8.78 0.78 2.44
N LEU A 23 8.53 1.48 1.32
CA LEU A 23 8.50 0.86 -0.01
C LEU A 23 9.89 0.37 -0.44
N ALA A 24 10.95 1.14 -0.16
CA ALA A 24 12.32 0.74 -0.45
C ALA A 24 12.74 -0.49 0.38
N ILE A 25 12.42 -0.52 1.67
CA ILE A 25 12.63 -1.70 2.52
C ILE A 25 11.89 -2.89 1.93
N ASN A 26 10.62 -2.73 1.58
CA ASN A 26 9.83 -3.80 0.98
C ASN A 26 10.46 -4.34 -0.32
N ALA A 27 10.95 -3.47 -1.20
CA ALA A 27 11.59 -3.87 -2.45
C ALA A 27 12.90 -4.66 -2.23
N SER A 28 13.55 -4.49 -1.09
CA SER A 28 14.76 -5.24 -0.71
C SER A 28 14.48 -6.66 -0.18
N LEU A 29 13.22 -6.95 0.18
CA LEU A 29 12.84 -8.24 0.72
C LEU A 29 12.60 -9.26 -0.39
N ARG A 30 13.22 -10.43 -0.26
CA ARG A 30 12.95 -11.58 -1.16
C ARG A 30 11.66 -12.32 -0.80
N SER A 31 11.37 -12.43 0.49
CA SER A 31 10.23 -13.17 1.02
C SER A 31 9.70 -12.44 2.26
N PRO A 32 8.70 -11.56 2.11
CA PRO A 32 8.13 -10.84 3.25
C PRO A 32 7.33 -11.81 4.13
N SER A 33 7.36 -11.60 5.44
CA SER A 33 6.48 -12.35 6.33
C SER A 33 5.02 -11.88 6.17
N PRO A 34 4.03 -12.72 6.53
CA PRO A 34 2.63 -12.30 6.54
C PRO A 34 2.37 -11.04 7.39
N GLU A 35 3.06 -10.92 8.52
CA GLU A 35 2.98 -9.76 9.41
C GLU A 35 3.51 -8.50 8.73
N TRP A 36 4.62 -8.60 7.99
CA TRP A 36 5.13 -7.49 7.20
C TRP A 36 4.16 -7.06 6.10
N VAL A 37 3.59 -8.01 5.37
CA VAL A 37 2.57 -7.75 4.34
C VAL A 37 1.37 -7.01 4.95
N HIS A 38 0.88 -7.50 6.09
CA HIS A 38 -0.22 -6.88 6.81
C HIS A 38 0.14 -5.45 7.23
N PHE A 39 1.23 -5.28 7.99
CA PHE A 39 1.71 -3.99 8.48
C PHE A 39 1.89 -2.97 7.35
N LEU A 40 2.59 -3.33 6.28
CA LEU A 40 2.86 -2.43 5.16
C LEU A 40 1.55 -2.03 4.47
N SER A 41 0.68 -3.00 4.20
CA SER A 41 -0.61 -2.74 3.54
C SER A 41 -1.49 -1.80 4.35
N GLU A 42 -1.60 -2.02 5.67
CA GLU A 42 -2.41 -1.17 6.55
C GLU A 42 -1.83 0.23 6.69
N THR A 43 -0.53 0.30 6.95
CA THR A 43 0.17 1.56 7.22
C THR A 43 0.17 2.48 6.00
N LEU A 44 0.61 1.97 4.83
CA LEU A 44 0.69 2.81 3.63
C LEU A 44 -0.68 3.15 3.05
N SER A 45 -1.66 2.23 3.11
CA SER A 45 -3.01 2.55 2.62
C SER A 45 -3.68 3.60 3.49
N HIS A 46 -3.56 3.49 4.82
CA HIS A 46 -4.08 4.50 5.74
C HIS A 46 -3.41 5.86 5.53
N TRP A 47 -2.08 5.89 5.41
CA TRP A 47 -1.36 7.13 5.12
C TRP A 47 -1.81 7.77 3.78
N LEU A 48 -1.87 6.98 2.70
CA LEU A 48 -2.20 7.47 1.38
C LEU A 48 -3.64 7.99 1.29
N VAL A 49 -4.58 7.30 1.95
CA VAL A 49 -6.02 7.60 1.86
C VAL A 49 -6.44 8.64 2.91
N GLU A 50 -6.07 8.47 4.17
CA GLU A 50 -6.58 9.27 5.29
C GLU A 50 -5.66 10.44 5.70
N GLN A 51 -4.35 10.30 5.54
CA GLN A 51 -3.40 11.32 6.01
C GLN A 51 -3.01 12.34 4.93
N ARG A 52 -3.11 11.98 3.65
CA ARG A 52 -2.87 12.91 2.53
C ARG A 52 -4.15 13.57 2.05
N ALA A 53 -4.11 14.87 1.82
CA ALA A 53 -5.19 15.58 1.13
C ALA A 53 -5.28 15.13 -0.34
N PRO A 54 -6.50 14.99 -0.90
CA PRO A 54 -7.81 15.01 -0.23
C PRO A 54 -8.07 13.72 0.60
N GLN A 55 -8.62 13.86 1.80
CA GLN A 55 -8.80 12.75 2.75
C GLN A 55 -9.95 11.80 2.36
N GLY A 56 -9.74 10.50 2.59
CA GLY A 56 -10.71 9.43 2.37
C GLY A 56 -10.93 9.10 0.88
N VAL A 57 -10.10 9.64 -0.02
CA VAL A 57 -10.16 9.35 -1.46
C VAL A 57 -8.76 9.10 -2.01
N VAL A 58 -8.70 8.28 -3.06
CA VAL A 58 -7.53 8.18 -3.93
C VAL A 58 -7.84 9.03 -5.15
N ASP A 59 -7.12 10.12 -5.34
CA ASP A 59 -7.16 10.89 -6.59
C ASP A 59 -6.16 10.33 -7.61
N GLU A 60 -6.15 10.91 -8.81
CA GLU A 60 -5.22 10.48 -9.86
C GLU A 60 -3.76 10.62 -9.45
N ALA A 61 -3.41 11.63 -8.65
CA ALA A 61 -2.03 11.88 -8.23
C ALA A 61 -1.55 10.82 -7.22
N LYS A 62 -2.37 10.49 -6.22
CA LYS A 62 -2.11 9.41 -5.26
C LYS A 62 -2.02 8.06 -5.96
N ALA A 63 -2.93 7.79 -6.90
CA ALA A 63 -2.92 6.54 -7.64
C ALA A 63 -1.69 6.43 -8.54
N ARG A 64 -1.33 7.50 -9.26
CA ARG A 64 -0.15 7.54 -10.11
C ARG A 64 1.12 7.29 -9.30
N TRP A 65 1.28 8.01 -8.18
CA TRP A 65 2.43 7.83 -7.29
C TRP A 65 2.55 6.37 -6.82
N LEU A 66 1.45 5.76 -6.34
CA LEU A 66 1.52 4.39 -5.83
C LEU A 66 1.84 3.40 -6.96
N ILE A 67 1.22 3.53 -8.12
CA ILE A 67 1.50 2.66 -9.28
C ILE A 67 2.97 2.78 -9.70
N GLU A 68 3.49 4.00 -9.84
CA GLU A 68 4.91 4.23 -10.20
C GLU A 68 5.91 3.68 -9.19
N ARG A 69 5.54 3.54 -7.91
CA ARG A 69 6.42 2.96 -6.89
C ARG A 69 6.38 1.43 -6.85
N ILE A 70 5.25 0.83 -7.18
CA ILE A 70 5.08 -0.64 -7.10
C ILE A 70 5.33 -1.31 -8.44
N ASP A 71 5.25 -0.57 -9.55
CA ASP A 71 5.41 -1.14 -10.88
C ASP A 71 6.87 -1.42 -11.18
N GLU A 72 7.17 -2.69 -11.45
CA GLU A 72 8.51 -3.18 -11.77
C GLU A 72 8.68 -3.46 -13.28
N GLY A 73 7.83 -2.83 -14.10
CA GLY A 73 7.75 -3.06 -15.54
C GLY A 73 7.34 -4.49 -15.88
N ASP A 74 8.28 -5.26 -16.43
CA ASP A 74 8.02 -6.63 -16.88
C ASP A 74 7.86 -7.63 -15.72
N ARG A 75 8.37 -7.31 -14.52
CA ARG A 75 8.24 -8.17 -13.35
C ARG A 75 6.93 -7.94 -12.63
N ARG A 76 6.44 -8.98 -11.95
CA ARG A 76 5.27 -8.84 -11.08
C ARG A 76 5.66 -8.04 -9.84
N PRO A 77 4.87 -7.04 -9.42
CA PRO A 77 5.10 -6.30 -8.20
C PRO A 77 5.19 -7.22 -6.99
N HIS A 78 5.98 -6.80 -6.00
CA HIS A 78 6.08 -7.48 -4.72
C HIS A 78 4.69 -7.70 -4.06
N PRO A 79 4.40 -8.88 -3.46
CA PRO A 79 3.07 -9.20 -2.93
C PRO A 79 2.54 -8.20 -1.90
N ALA A 80 3.43 -7.69 -1.03
CA ALA A 80 3.06 -6.69 -0.03
C ALA A 80 2.69 -5.34 -0.67
N ALA A 81 3.41 -4.93 -1.71
CA ALA A 81 3.13 -3.70 -2.45
C ALA A 81 1.77 -3.78 -3.17
N LEU A 82 1.45 -4.94 -3.77
CA LEU A 82 0.13 -5.18 -4.35
C LEU A 82 -0.99 -5.24 -3.30
N ALA A 83 -0.68 -5.69 -2.07
CA ALA A 83 -1.62 -5.65 -0.96
C ALA A 83 -1.97 -4.22 -0.52
N VAL A 84 -1.00 -3.29 -0.55
CA VAL A 84 -1.26 -1.84 -0.33
C VAL A 84 -2.29 -1.33 -1.33
N LEU A 85 -2.06 -1.58 -2.63
CA LEU A 85 -2.97 -1.12 -3.69
C LEU A 85 -4.38 -1.70 -3.52
N ARG A 86 -4.50 -3.01 -3.29
CA ARG A 86 -5.79 -3.66 -3.03
C ARG A 86 -6.51 -3.03 -1.85
N ARG A 87 -5.80 -2.77 -0.76
CA ARG A 87 -6.40 -2.16 0.43
C ARG A 87 -6.88 -0.74 0.16
N CYS A 88 -6.13 0.08 -0.57
CA CYS A 88 -6.58 1.40 -1.01
C CYS A 88 -7.92 1.34 -1.77
N CYS A 89 -8.09 0.33 -2.65
CA CYS A 89 -9.35 0.13 -3.38
C CYS A 89 -10.54 -0.22 -2.47
N VAL A 90 -10.29 -0.79 -1.29
CA VAL A 90 -11.33 -1.19 -0.34
C VAL A 90 -11.71 -0.05 0.61
N ILE A 91 -10.73 0.71 1.08
CA ILE A 91 -10.96 1.72 2.14
C ILE A 91 -11.29 3.11 1.59
N ALA A 92 -10.88 3.43 0.36
CA ALA A 92 -11.14 4.75 -0.21
C ALA A 92 -12.60 4.87 -0.68
N ARG A 93 -13.21 6.05 -0.45
CA ARG A 93 -14.56 6.34 -0.94
C ARG A 93 -14.64 6.45 -2.46
N ASP A 94 -13.55 6.87 -3.07
CA ASP A 94 -13.40 6.99 -4.52
C ASP A 94 -12.01 6.51 -4.95
N VAL A 95 -11.98 5.80 -6.08
CA VAL A 95 -10.81 5.10 -6.61
C VAL A 95 -10.76 5.33 -8.12
N PRO A 96 -9.66 5.86 -8.67
CA PRO A 96 -9.58 6.22 -10.06
C PRO A 96 -9.46 4.96 -10.92
N ARG A 97 -10.03 5.02 -12.13
CA ARG A 97 -10.09 3.88 -13.07
C ARG A 97 -8.72 3.27 -13.36
N GLN A 98 -7.66 4.09 -13.41
CA GLN A 98 -6.30 3.63 -13.65
C GLN A 98 -5.81 2.64 -12.59
N MET A 99 -6.18 2.83 -11.32
CA MET A 99 -5.77 1.95 -10.22
C MET A 99 -6.48 0.60 -10.30
N LEU A 100 -7.78 0.61 -10.59
CA LEU A 100 -8.56 -0.62 -10.81
C LEU A 100 -8.08 -1.38 -12.06
N HIS A 101 -7.76 -0.66 -13.13
CA HIS A 101 -7.22 -1.26 -14.35
C HIS A 101 -5.88 -1.93 -14.09
N TYR A 102 -4.96 -1.25 -13.38
CA TYR A 102 -3.68 -1.81 -13.00
C TYR A 102 -3.84 -3.08 -12.14
N LEU A 103 -4.72 -3.04 -11.12
CA LEU A 103 -4.99 -4.21 -10.27
C LEU A 103 -5.46 -5.42 -11.09
N ARG A 104 -6.45 -5.22 -11.97
CA ARG A 104 -6.96 -6.29 -12.83
C ARG A 104 -5.89 -6.87 -13.76
N MET A 105 -5.01 -6.02 -14.31
CA MET A 105 -3.88 -6.46 -15.14
C MET A 105 -2.95 -7.40 -14.35
N GLN A 106 -2.66 -7.06 -13.09
CA GLN A 106 -1.78 -7.87 -12.25
C GLN A 106 -2.43 -9.20 -11.81
N GLU A 107 -3.74 -9.22 -11.60
CA GLU A 107 -4.50 -10.44 -11.28
C GLU A 107 -4.60 -11.40 -12.47
N ALA A 108 -4.70 -10.86 -13.69
CA ALA A 108 -4.74 -11.66 -14.92
C ALA A 108 -3.37 -12.26 -15.31
N ARG A 109 -2.27 -11.80 -14.69
CA ARG A 109 -0.93 -12.31 -15.00
C ARG A 109 -0.78 -13.75 -14.43
N PRO A 110 -0.38 -14.74 -15.26
CA PRO A 110 -0.08 -16.08 -14.76
C PRO A 110 1.06 -16.03 -13.73
N ALA A 111 1.02 -16.94 -12.76
CA ALA A 111 2.02 -17.06 -11.70
C ALA A 111 3.37 -17.55 -12.23
#